data_AF-A0A9N7UBV1-F1
#
_entry.id   AF-A0A9N7UBV1-F1
#
_cell.length_a   1.000
_cell.length_b   1.000
_cell.length_c   1.000
_cell.angle_alpha   90.00
_cell.angle_beta   90.00
_cell.angle_gamma   90.00
#
_symmetry.space_group_name_H-M   'P 1'
#
loop_
_entity.id
_entity.type
_entity.pdbx_description
1 polymer ?
#
loop_
_entity_poly.entity_id
_entity_poly.type
_entity_poly.pdbx_seq_one_letter_code
_entity_poly.pdbx_strand_id
1 'polypeptide(L)'
;MCPAGVTVNSVRNNSCLNKWSEKFEVTLIQGSGRDSGHGPMEENMCEENMEEVKVLKAEIDQLRAEVAELQHRQKLNLKDMTFNFRGQMQDALSYVCGQKQVGSKEEVESRLKEEVEELEEDLKRQTQMNGISLNSCTTKTLQSSSRKLVQQLSVSGHCSELVFQVEFKLSDFTQGQRSERTISDLNVVMDASDLSSLGSFLSGVEESSDLLLLFRTLRTFSDRCDDRRRTFCHFQDSVSSIQTRSGTWVEFAGGRT
;
A
#
# COMPACT_ATOMS: atom_id res chain seq x y z
N MET A 1 11.22 32.49 -27.24
CA MET A 1 11.88 31.96 -28.45
C MET A 1 12.34 30.55 -28.13
N CYS A 2 11.83 29.57 -28.87
CA CYS A 2 11.98 28.11 -28.72
C CYS A 2 13.39 27.62 -29.19
N PRO A 3 13.74 26.31 -29.25
CA PRO A 3 13.02 25.08 -28.83
C PRO A 3 13.90 23.94 -28.19
N ALA A 4 13.22 22.84 -27.81
CA ALA A 4 13.59 21.40 -27.88
C ALA A 4 14.86 20.90 -27.15
N GLY A 5 14.91 19.76 -26.45
CA GLY A 5 14.04 18.58 -26.44
C GLY A 5 14.94 17.33 -26.54
N VAL A 6 14.95 16.46 -25.53
CA VAL A 6 15.33 15.03 -25.70
C VAL A 6 14.42 14.20 -24.80
N THR A 7 13.46 13.58 -25.47
CA THR A 7 12.47 12.64 -24.96
C THR A 7 13.16 11.30 -24.69
N VAL A 8 12.93 10.74 -23.50
CA VAL A 8 13.31 9.37 -23.15
C VAL A 8 12.54 8.41 -24.05
N ASN A 9 13.28 7.61 -24.82
CA ASN A 9 12.72 6.68 -25.77
C ASN A 9 11.82 5.65 -25.08
N SER A 10 10.55 5.72 -25.44
CA SER A 10 9.55 4.67 -25.32
C SER A 10 10.06 3.38 -25.95
N VAL A 11 9.98 2.28 -25.20
CA VAL A 11 10.23 0.91 -25.63
C VAL A 11 9.30 0.58 -26.79
N ARG A 12 9.79 0.75 -28.01
CA ARG A 12 9.11 0.29 -29.23
C ARG A 12 9.18 -1.22 -29.30
N ASN A 13 8.01 -1.83 -29.14
CA ASN A 13 7.54 -3.07 -29.75
C ASN A 13 8.58 -3.93 -30.48
N ASN A 14 8.74 -5.14 -29.93
CA ASN A 14 9.40 -6.32 -30.48
C ASN A 14 8.81 -6.79 -31.83
N SER A 15 8.99 -6.02 -32.91
CA SER A 15 8.77 -6.50 -34.29
C SER A 15 10.09 -6.65 -35.08
N CYS A 16 11.20 -6.11 -34.57
CA CYS A 16 12.50 -6.20 -35.23
C CYS A 16 13.25 -7.51 -34.93
N LEU A 17 13.03 -8.12 -33.75
CA LEU A 17 13.73 -9.35 -33.34
C LEU A 17 13.34 -10.56 -34.20
N ASN A 18 12.12 -10.60 -34.74
CA ASN A 18 11.68 -11.71 -35.60
C ASN A 18 12.19 -11.59 -37.04
N LYS A 19 12.58 -10.39 -37.50
CA LYS A 19 13.17 -10.19 -38.84
C LYS A 19 14.67 -10.49 -38.91
N TRP A 20 15.36 -10.52 -37.78
CA TRP A 20 16.78 -10.85 -37.73
C TRP A 20 17.05 -12.37 -37.76
N SER A 21 16.09 -13.18 -37.31
CA SER A 21 16.24 -14.64 -37.31
C SER A 21 16.06 -15.24 -38.71
N GLU A 22 15.15 -14.71 -39.54
CA GLU A 22 14.94 -15.20 -40.92
C GLU A 22 16.06 -14.79 -41.89
N LYS A 23 16.87 -13.78 -41.57
CA LYS A 23 17.93 -13.28 -42.45
C LYS A 23 19.29 -13.96 -42.24
N PHE A 24 19.48 -14.63 -41.10
CA PHE A 24 20.72 -15.37 -40.81
C PHE A 24 20.68 -16.83 -41.30
N GLU A 25 19.50 -17.41 -41.55
CA GLU A 25 19.36 -18.78 -42.04
C GLU A 25 19.56 -18.91 -43.57
N VAL A 26 19.51 -17.81 -44.32
CA VAL A 26 19.57 -17.83 -45.80
C VAL A 26 21.00 -17.65 -46.36
N THR A 27 21.99 -17.31 -45.53
CA THR A 27 23.36 -16.99 -46.01
C THR A 27 24.38 -18.13 -45.80
N LEU A 28 23.98 -19.31 -45.33
CA LEU A 28 24.90 -20.42 -45.01
C LEU A 28 24.83 -21.62 -45.97
N ILE A 29 24.22 -21.45 -47.15
CA ILE A 29 24.24 -22.46 -48.22
C ILE A 29 24.54 -21.80 -49.56
N GLN A 30 25.76 -21.28 -49.74
CA GLN A 30 26.34 -21.03 -51.06
C GLN A 30 27.84 -20.75 -50.93
N GLY A 31 28.65 -21.80 -50.95
CA GLY A 31 30.10 -21.68 -50.95
C GLY A 31 30.80 -23.02 -51.02
N SER A 32 30.83 -23.64 -52.20
CA SER A 32 31.79 -24.72 -52.49
C SER A 32 31.94 -24.92 -53.99
N GLY A 33 33.04 -24.40 -54.53
CA GLY A 33 33.41 -24.58 -55.93
C GLY A 33 34.64 -23.77 -56.35
N ARG A 34 35.77 -23.94 -55.65
CA ARG A 34 37.12 -24.00 -56.28
C ARG A 34 38.22 -24.31 -55.26
N ASP A 35 39.09 -25.18 -55.74
CA ASP A 35 40.27 -25.77 -55.12
C ASP A 35 41.46 -24.81 -55.17
N SER A 36 42.18 -24.66 -54.05
CA SER A 36 43.62 -24.35 -53.97
C SER A 36 44.05 -24.29 -52.51
N GLY A 37 44.99 -25.17 -52.10
CA GLY A 37 45.37 -25.34 -50.70
C GLY A 37 46.24 -24.24 -50.08
N HIS A 38 46.16 -24.11 -48.75
CA HIS A 38 47.18 -23.53 -47.86
C HIS A 38 46.84 -23.78 -46.38
N GLY A 39 47.82 -24.22 -45.57
CA GLY A 39 48.02 -23.90 -44.14
C GLY A 39 47.09 -24.49 -43.05
N PRO A 40 47.60 -25.22 -42.03
CA PRO A 40 46.81 -25.71 -40.88
C PRO A 40 46.55 -24.64 -39.79
N MET A 41 46.62 -23.35 -40.12
CA MET A 41 46.38 -22.24 -39.16
C MET A 41 44.98 -21.62 -39.26
N GLU A 42 44.25 -21.84 -40.36
CA GLU A 42 42.90 -21.29 -40.57
C GLU A 42 41.80 -22.19 -39.98
N GLU A 43 42.03 -23.50 -39.83
CA GLU A 43 41.06 -24.43 -39.22
C GLU A 43 40.81 -24.15 -37.72
N ASN A 44 41.85 -23.81 -36.95
CA ASN A 44 41.72 -23.52 -35.51
C ASN A 44 40.88 -22.26 -35.21
N MET A 45 40.95 -21.22 -36.05
CA MET A 45 40.17 -19.99 -35.85
C MET A 45 38.68 -20.19 -36.20
N CYS A 46 38.36 -21.09 -37.13
CA CYS A 46 36.98 -21.43 -37.46
C CYS A 46 36.31 -22.26 -36.35
N GLU A 47 37.05 -23.13 -35.67
CA GLU A 47 36.56 -23.93 -34.56
C GLU A 47 36.29 -23.08 -33.30
N GLU A 48 37.22 -22.20 -32.92
CA GLU A 48 37.05 -21.28 -31.78
C GLU A 48 35.85 -20.34 -31.97
N ASN A 49 35.69 -19.77 -33.17
CA ASN A 49 34.58 -18.86 -33.48
C ASN A 49 33.22 -19.61 -33.52
N MET A 50 33.21 -20.89 -33.90
CA MET A 50 32.01 -21.72 -33.88
C MET A 50 31.59 -22.08 -32.45
N GLU A 51 32.55 -22.30 -31.56
CA GLU A 51 32.30 -22.57 -30.15
C GLU A 51 31.83 -21.31 -29.41
N GLU A 52 32.42 -20.15 -29.69
CA GLU A 52 31.99 -18.85 -29.16
C GLU A 52 30.54 -18.52 -29.58
N VAL A 53 30.18 -18.76 -30.85
CA VAL A 53 28.81 -18.60 -31.33
C VAL A 53 27.82 -19.55 -30.62
N LYS A 54 28.22 -20.79 -30.30
CA LYS A 54 27.37 -21.72 -29.53
C LYS A 54 27.17 -21.25 -28.09
N VAL A 55 28.24 -20.77 -27.44
CA VAL A 55 28.17 -20.24 -26.07
C VAL A 55 27.25 -19.02 -26.02
N LEU A 56 27.41 -18.07 -26.94
CA LEU A 56 26.55 -16.89 -27.03
C LEU A 56 25.08 -17.26 -27.33
N LYS A 57 24.85 -18.29 -28.15
CA LYS A 57 23.49 -18.78 -28.42
C LYS A 57 22.85 -19.35 -27.15
N ALA A 58 23.59 -20.16 -26.39
CA ALA A 58 23.12 -20.70 -25.12
C ALA A 58 22.85 -19.59 -24.09
N GLU A 59 23.69 -18.57 -24.02
CA GLU A 59 23.49 -17.41 -23.16
C GLU A 59 22.25 -16.59 -23.55
N ILE A 60 22.02 -16.37 -24.85
CA ILE A 60 20.81 -15.72 -25.36
C ILE A 60 19.56 -16.52 -24.97
N ASP A 61 19.60 -17.84 -25.10
CA ASP A 61 18.46 -18.71 -24.77
C ASP A 61 18.19 -18.73 -23.26
N GLN A 62 19.24 -18.72 -22.43
CA GLN A 62 19.13 -18.59 -20.98
C GLN A 62 18.52 -17.24 -20.57
N LEU A 63 19.02 -16.13 -21.12
CA LEU A 63 18.49 -14.79 -20.84
C LEU A 63 17.03 -14.65 -21.30
N ARG A 64 16.65 -15.27 -22.43
CA ARG A 64 15.25 -15.31 -22.87
C ARG A 64 14.35 -16.07 -21.90
N ALA A 65 14.83 -17.20 -21.37
CA ALA A 65 14.10 -17.97 -20.36
C ALA A 65 13.94 -17.17 -19.06
N GLU A 66 14.99 -16.50 -18.60
CA GLU A 66 14.94 -15.64 -17.40
C GLU A 66 13.96 -14.47 -17.57
N VAL A 67 14.00 -13.79 -18.72
CA VAL A 67 13.05 -12.71 -19.05
C VAL A 67 11.60 -13.23 -19.03
N ALA A 68 11.35 -14.41 -19.58
CA ALA A 68 10.02 -15.02 -19.58
C ALA A 68 9.55 -15.35 -18.15
N GLU A 69 10.44 -15.87 -17.29
CA GLU A 69 10.14 -16.17 -15.89
C GLU A 69 9.86 -14.90 -15.08
N LEU A 70 10.68 -13.85 -15.26
CA LEU A 70 10.49 -12.56 -14.61
C LEU A 70 9.18 -11.90 -15.03
N GLN A 71 8.83 -11.94 -16.33
CA GLN A 71 7.56 -11.45 -16.83
C GLN A 71 6.36 -12.24 -16.25
N HIS A 72 6.50 -13.56 -16.14
CA HIS A 72 5.47 -14.40 -15.55
C HIS A 72 5.25 -14.07 -14.06
N ARG A 73 6.33 -13.96 -13.29
CA ARG A 73 6.31 -13.57 -11.88
C ARG A 73 5.77 -12.17 -11.65
N GLN A 74 6.16 -11.21 -12.49
CA GLN A 74 5.59 -9.86 -12.49
C GLN A 74 4.07 -9.91 -12.70
N LYS A 75 3.58 -10.69 -13.67
CA LYS A 75 2.15 -10.85 -13.95
C LYS A 75 1.38 -11.48 -12.79
N LEU A 76 1.96 -12.45 -12.07
CA LEU A 76 1.36 -13.04 -10.89
C LEU A 76 1.27 -12.03 -9.74
N ASN A 77 2.37 -11.34 -9.43
CA ASN A 77 2.40 -10.28 -8.41
C ASN A 77 1.41 -9.16 -8.72
N LEU A 78 1.28 -8.77 -9.99
CA LEU A 78 0.33 -7.76 -10.42
C LEU A 78 -1.12 -8.21 -10.30
N LYS A 79 -1.45 -9.47 -10.61
CA LYS A 79 -2.80 -10.00 -10.36
C LYS A 79 -3.16 -9.98 -8.88
N ASP A 80 -2.21 -10.30 -8.02
CA ASP A 80 -2.39 -10.25 -6.57
C ASP A 80 -2.59 -8.81 -6.08
N MET A 81 -1.80 -7.85 -6.59
CA MET A 81 -2.00 -6.42 -6.31
C MET A 81 -3.34 -5.89 -6.84
N THR A 82 -3.70 -6.20 -8.09
CA THR A 82 -4.91 -5.69 -8.76
C THR A 82 -6.20 -6.21 -8.12
N PHE A 83 -6.17 -7.38 -7.48
CA PHE A 83 -7.33 -7.93 -6.77
C PHE A 83 -7.73 -7.09 -5.56
N ASN A 84 -6.77 -6.40 -4.95
CA ASN A 84 -6.98 -5.64 -3.72
C ASN A 84 -7.38 -4.18 -3.96
N PHE A 85 -7.08 -3.62 -5.14
CA PHE A 85 -7.34 -2.21 -5.45
C PHE A 85 -8.46 -2.05 -6.48
N ARG A 86 -9.32 -1.06 -6.27
CA ARG A 86 -10.42 -0.65 -7.16
C ARG A 86 -10.24 0.82 -7.54
N GLY A 87 -10.89 1.27 -8.61
CA GLY A 87 -10.95 2.69 -8.95
C GLY A 87 -9.68 3.15 -9.67
N GLN A 88 -9.20 4.36 -9.35
CA GLN A 88 -8.14 4.99 -10.14
C GLN A 88 -6.77 4.33 -9.89
N MET A 89 -6.56 3.75 -8.70
CA MET A 89 -5.39 2.89 -8.44
C MET A 89 -5.36 1.65 -9.34
N GLN A 90 -6.51 1.03 -9.63
CA GLN A 90 -6.58 -0.10 -10.55
C GLN A 90 -6.25 0.31 -11.99
N ASP A 91 -6.73 1.48 -12.41
CA ASP A 91 -6.42 2.06 -13.72
C ASP A 91 -4.93 2.42 -13.83
N ALA A 92 -4.33 2.99 -12.78
CA ALA A 92 -2.91 3.31 -12.72
C ALA A 92 -2.02 2.06 -12.82
N LEU A 93 -2.36 1.00 -12.08
CA LEU A 93 -1.67 -0.28 -12.19
C LEU A 93 -1.81 -0.87 -13.60
N SER A 94 -3.00 -0.80 -14.18
CA SER A 94 -3.25 -1.27 -15.56
C SER A 94 -2.41 -0.50 -16.60
N TYR A 95 -2.24 0.82 -16.39
CA TYR A 95 -1.41 1.70 -17.23
C TYR A 95 0.08 1.32 -17.13
N VAL A 96 0.62 1.21 -15.91
CA VAL A 96 2.03 0.83 -15.67
C VAL A 96 2.34 -0.55 -16.25
N CYS A 97 1.35 -1.45 -16.27
CA CYS A 97 1.50 -2.79 -16.81
C CYS A 97 1.31 -2.88 -18.33
N GLY A 98 1.01 -1.77 -19.01
CA GLY A 98 0.71 -1.75 -20.44
C GLY A 98 -0.57 -2.51 -20.83
N GLN A 99 -1.44 -2.82 -19.86
CA GLN A 99 -2.69 -3.57 -20.10
C GLN A 99 -3.81 -2.69 -20.63
N LYS A 100 -3.76 -1.39 -20.33
CA LYS A 100 -4.68 -0.38 -20.86
C LYS A 100 -3.91 0.90 -21.20
N GLN A 101 -4.16 1.48 -22.37
CA GLN A 101 -3.80 2.87 -22.66
C GLN A 101 -4.97 3.77 -22.22
N VAL A 102 -5.10 4.00 -20.92
CA VAL A 102 -6.05 4.98 -20.36
C VAL A 102 -5.25 6.26 -20.12
N GLY A 103 -5.41 7.25 -20.99
CA GLY A 103 -4.79 8.57 -20.85
C GLY A 103 -3.26 8.59 -21.03
N SER A 104 -2.69 9.78 -20.91
CA SER A 104 -1.23 9.95 -20.80
C SER A 104 -0.77 9.57 -19.38
N LYS A 105 0.54 9.30 -19.21
CA LYS A 105 1.14 9.08 -17.88
C LYS A 105 0.75 10.17 -16.89
N GLU A 106 0.84 11.42 -17.35
CA GLU A 106 0.57 12.61 -16.56
C GLU A 106 -0.91 12.71 -16.15
N GLU A 107 -1.82 12.28 -17.01
CA GLU A 107 -3.26 12.25 -16.72
C GLU A 107 -3.64 11.18 -15.69
N VAL A 108 -2.98 10.02 -15.74
CA VAL A 108 -3.18 8.95 -14.74
C VAL A 108 -2.63 9.40 -13.38
N GLU A 109 -1.45 10.03 -13.38
CA GLU A 109 -0.83 10.57 -12.16
C GLU A 109 -1.65 11.71 -11.54
N SER A 110 -2.18 12.64 -12.35
CA SER A 110 -3.00 13.75 -11.85
C SER A 110 -4.31 13.27 -11.23
N ARG A 111 -4.98 12.31 -11.88
CA ARG A 111 -6.20 11.68 -11.37
C ARG A 111 -5.97 10.95 -10.05
N LEU A 112 -4.91 10.12 -9.99
CA LEU A 112 -4.56 9.42 -8.75
C LEU A 112 -4.21 10.40 -7.62
N LYS A 113 -3.54 11.50 -7.93
CA LYS A 113 -3.24 12.56 -6.96
C LYS A 113 -4.52 13.21 -6.42
N GLU A 114 -5.46 13.55 -7.29
CA GLU A 114 -6.76 14.09 -6.89
C GLU A 114 -7.53 13.12 -5.98
N GLU A 115 -7.55 11.81 -6.30
CA GLU A 115 -8.18 10.78 -5.46
C GLU A 115 -7.52 10.70 -4.07
N VAL A 116 -6.19 10.80 -4.00
CA VAL A 116 -5.47 10.79 -2.72
C VAL A 116 -5.79 12.03 -1.90
N GLU A 117 -5.81 13.22 -2.52
CA GLU A 117 -6.18 14.47 -1.83
C GLU A 117 -7.61 14.41 -1.29
N GLU A 118 -8.58 13.91 -2.07
CA GLU A 118 -9.96 13.71 -1.62
C GLU A 118 -10.05 12.73 -0.44
N LEU A 119 -9.36 11.59 -0.53
CA LEU A 119 -9.33 10.58 0.54
C LEU A 119 -8.67 11.10 1.82
N GLU A 120 -7.64 11.94 1.71
CA GLU A 120 -6.98 12.59 2.85
C GLU A 120 -7.91 13.60 3.54
N GLU A 121 -8.65 14.42 2.76
CA GLU A 121 -9.66 15.33 3.30
C GLU A 121 -10.79 14.57 4.00
N ASP A 122 -11.25 13.48 3.40
CA ASP A 122 -12.27 12.62 3.98
C ASP A 122 -11.80 11.94 5.26
N LEU A 123 -10.56 11.43 5.28
CA LEU A 123 -9.97 10.85 6.48
C LEU A 123 -9.85 11.89 7.61
N LYS A 124 -9.43 13.11 7.28
CA LYS A 124 -9.36 14.23 8.24
C LYS A 124 -10.75 14.55 8.79
N ARG A 125 -11.76 14.64 7.94
CA ARG A 125 -13.16 14.88 8.34
C ARG A 125 -13.70 13.77 9.23
N GLN A 126 -13.44 12.51 8.89
CA GLN A 126 -13.85 11.36 9.71
C GLN A 126 -13.14 11.34 11.07
N THR A 127 -11.84 11.65 11.09
CA THR A 127 -11.06 11.75 12.33
C THR A 127 -11.64 12.83 13.26
N GLN A 128 -11.96 14.01 12.71
CA GLN A 128 -12.59 15.09 13.46
C GLN A 128 -13.97 14.72 14.00
N MET A 129 -14.78 14.03 13.20
CA MET A 129 -16.14 13.64 13.59
C MET A 129 -16.19 12.51 14.62
N ASN A 130 -15.25 11.57 14.55
CA ASN A 130 -15.23 10.40 15.42
C ASN A 130 -14.33 10.57 16.65
N GLY A 131 -13.42 11.55 16.65
CA GLY A 131 -12.46 11.75 17.73
C GLY A 131 -11.44 10.61 17.85
N ILE A 132 -11.23 9.84 16.78
CA ILE A 132 -10.33 8.69 16.70
C ILE A 132 -9.36 8.92 15.54
N SER A 133 -8.07 8.89 15.85
CA SER A 133 -6.98 9.06 14.89
C SER A 133 -6.27 7.72 14.68
N LEU A 134 -6.06 7.32 13.43
CA LEU A 134 -5.31 6.11 13.09
C LEU A 134 -3.87 6.48 12.71
N ASN A 135 -2.92 5.79 13.30
CA ASN A 135 -1.49 6.01 13.10
C ASN A 135 -0.91 5.03 12.07
N SER A 136 -1.40 3.78 12.08
CA SER A 136 -0.96 2.77 11.12
C SER A 136 -2.04 1.75 10.86
N CYS A 137 -2.03 1.21 9.65
CA CYS A 137 -2.83 0.06 9.25
C CYS A 137 -1.91 -0.88 8.47
N THR A 138 -1.84 -2.13 8.91
CA THR A 138 -1.08 -3.18 8.23
C THR A 138 -2.02 -4.32 7.92
N THR A 139 -1.87 -4.88 6.72
CA THR A 139 -2.65 -6.03 6.26
C THR A 139 -1.70 -7.10 5.78
N LYS A 140 -1.88 -8.31 6.29
CA LYS A 140 -1.12 -9.50 5.90
C LYS A 140 -2.07 -10.55 5.36
N THR A 141 -1.91 -10.94 4.11
CA THR A 141 -2.67 -12.06 3.52
C THR A 141 -2.14 -13.38 4.08
N LEU A 142 -3.01 -14.13 4.76
CA LEU A 142 -2.68 -15.44 5.34
C LEU A 142 -3.03 -16.59 4.40
N GLN A 143 -4.16 -16.47 3.70
CA GLN A 143 -4.63 -17.48 2.75
C GLN A 143 -5.31 -16.77 1.58
N SER A 144 -4.90 -17.10 0.36
CA SER A 144 -5.57 -16.65 -0.86
C SER A 144 -5.89 -17.86 -1.73
N SER A 145 -7.17 -18.04 -2.04
CA SER A 145 -7.68 -19.10 -2.92
C SER A 145 -8.84 -18.55 -3.73
N SER A 146 -9.26 -19.29 -4.77
CA SER A 146 -10.34 -18.84 -5.66
C SER A 146 -11.68 -18.57 -4.96
N ARG A 147 -11.91 -19.13 -3.77
CA ARG A 147 -13.18 -19.04 -3.03
C ARG A 147 -13.05 -18.46 -1.62
N LYS A 148 -11.82 -18.30 -1.12
CA LYS A 148 -11.55 -17.87 0.25
C LYS A 148 -10.30 -17.02 0.31
N LEU A 149 -10.42 -15.83 0.88
CA LEU A 149 -9.34 -14.92 1.23
C LEU A 149 -9.36 -14.71 2.74
N VAL A 150 -8.24 -14.90 3.42
CA VAL A 150 -8.08 -14.62 4.85
C VAL A 150 -6.94 -13.63 5.01
N GLN A 151 -7.23 -12.49 5.64
CA GLN A 151 -6.28 -11.43 5.91
C GLN A 151 -6.22 -11.17 7.41
N GLN A 152 -5.04 -10.89 7.93
CA GLN A 152 -4.81 -10.39 9.27
C GLN A 152 -4.58 -8.90 9.19
N LEU A 153 -5.42 -8.12 9.86
CA LEU A 153 -5.35 -6.67 9.90
C LEU A 153 -4.89 -6.25 11.29
N SER A 154 -3.92 -5.35 11.35
CA SER A 154 -3.50 -4.69 12.58
C SER A 154 -3.58 -3.18 12.39
N VAL A 155 -4.38 -2.53 13.22
CA VAL A 155 -4.64 -1.09 13.21
C VAL A 155 -4.18 -0.51 14.54
N SER A 156 -3.37 0.54 14.51
CA SER A 156 -3.01 1.30 15.71
C SER A 156 -3.47 2.74 15.61
N GLY A 157 -3.80 3.33 16.74
CA GLY A 157 -4.38 4.66 16.80
C GLY A 157 -4.47 5.20 18.21
N HIS A 158 -5.10 6.36 18.33
CA HIS A 158 -5.40 6.97 19.61
C HIS A 158 -6.74 7.72 19.57
N CYS A 159 -7.36 7.86 20.74
CA CYS A 159 -8.50 8.73 20.96
C CYS A 159 -8.27 9.53 22.25
N SER A 160 -8.29 10.86 22.16
CA SER A 160 -7.78 11.71 23.25
C SER A 160 -6.36 11.27 23.68
N GLU A 161 -6.12 10.97 24.95
CA GLU A 161 -4.83 10.49 25.47
C GLU A 161 -4.69 8.95 25.43
N LEU A 162 -5.75 8.24 25.04
CA LEU A 162 -5.82 6.78 25.06
C LEU A 162 -5.25 6.19 23.77
N VAL A 163 -4.16 5.43 23.86
CA VAL A 163 -3.53 4.74 22.74
C VAL A 163 -4.01 3.30 22.67
N PHE A 164 -4.31 2.83 21.46
CA PHE A 164 -4.81 1.48 21.23
C PHE A 164 -4.18 0.83 19.99
N GLN A 165 -4.19 -0.50 20.00
CA GLN A 165 -3.90 -1.35 18.86
C GLN A 165 -4.95 -2.47 18.79
N VAL A 166 -5.48 -2.70 17.61
CA VAL A 166 -6.48 -3.73 17.34
C VAL A 166 -5.97 -4.64 16.25
N GLU A 167 -5.97 -5.94 16.52
CA GLU A 167 -5.64 -6.98 15.56
C GLU A 167 -6.84 -7.91 15.36
N PHE A 168 -7.14 -8.26 14.12
CA PHE A 168 -8.22 -9.20 13.80
C PHE A 168 -7.99 -9.89 12.47
N LYS A 169 -8.67 -11.01 12.25
CA LYS A 169 -8.72 -11.69 10.96
C LYS A 169 -10.01 -11.34 10.22
N LEU A 170 -9.87 -10.99 8.95
CA LEU A 170 -10.95 -10.80 8.02
C LEU A 170 -10.96 -11.99 7.05
N SER A 171 -12.07 -12.74 7.05
CA SER A 171 -12.28 -13.84 6.11
C SER A 171 -13.37 -13.46 5.11
N ASP A 172 -12.98 -13.43 3.84
CA ASP A 172 -13.88 -13.26 2.70
C ASP A 172 -14.11 -14.61 2.03
N PHE A 173 -15.35 -15.06 1.99
CA PHE A 173 -15.78 -16.28 1.33
C PHE A 173 -16.71 -15.97 0.17
N THR A 174 -16.42 -16.53 -1.01
CA THR A 174 -17.23 -16.34 -2.22
C THR A 174 -17.72 -17.68 -2.75
N GLN A 175 -19.04 -17.82 -2.85
CA GLN A 175 -19.70 -18.99 -3.43
C GLN A 175 -20.79 -18.55 -4.42
N GLY A 176 -20.48 -18.65 -5.71
CA GLY A 176 -21.38 -18.21 -6.77
C GLY A 176 -21.57 -16.69 -6.73
N GLN A 177 -22.80 -16.24 -6.46
CA GLN A 177 -23.15 -14.82 -6.31
C GLN A 177 -23.14 -14.33 -4.85
N ARG A 178 -22.95 -15.23 -3.88
CA ARG A 178 -22.91 -14.86 -2.46
C ARG A 178 -21.46 -14.61 -2.02
N SER A 179 -21.23 -13.44 -1.44
CA SER A 179 -20.00 -13.08 -0.75
C SER A 179 -20.33 -12.86 0.72
N GLU A 180 -19.61 -13.55 1.60
CA GLU A 180 -19.71 -13.38 3.05
C GLU A 180 -18.36 -12.90 3.59
N ARG A 181 -18.41 -11.93 4.50
CA ARG A 181 -17.24 -11.35 5.16
C ARG A 181 -17.41 -11.45 6.66
N THR A 182 -16.50 -12.14 7.32
CA THR A 182 -16.56 -12.38 8.77
C THR A 182 -15.28 -11.90 9.45
N ILE A 183 -15.44 -11.28 10.62
CA ILE A 183 -14.34 -10.91 11.51
C ILE A 183 -14.18 -12.03 12.54
N SER A 184 -12.95 -12.43 12.83
CA SER A 184 -12.62 -13.41 13.86
C SER A 184 -11.27 -13.08 14.51
N ASP A 185 -10.95 -13.75 15.61
CA ASP A 185 -9.68 -13.60 16.33
C ASP A 185 -9.35 -12.13 16.64
N LEU A 186 -10.34 -11.38 17.13
CA LEU A 186 -10.18 -9.99 17.54
C LEU A 186 -9.38 -9.92 18.84
N ASN A 187 -8.32 -9.13 18.83
CA ASN A 187 -7.45 -8.85 19.97
C ASN A 187 -7.24 -7.34 20.09
N VAL A 188 -7.38 -6.80 21.30
CA VAL A 188 -7.30 -5.37 21.57
C VAL A 188 -6.27 -5.11 22.67
N VAL A 189 -5.22 -4.38 22.32
CA VAL A 189 -4.22 -3.90 23.27
C VAL A 189 -4.44 -2.41 23.47
N MET A 190 -4.51 -1.97 24.72
CA MET A 190 -4.79 -0.58 25.05
C MET A 190 -4.03 -0.16 26.29
N ASP A 191 -3.45 1.04 26.28
CA ASP A 191 -2.83 1.63 27.48
C ASP A 191 -3.92 2.20 28.39
N ALA A 192 -4.60 1.29 29.07
CA ALA A 192 -5.73 1.55 29.96
C ALA A 192 -5.32 1.43 31.43
N SER A 193 -4.07 1.78 31.77
CA SER A 193 -3.50 1.65 33.11
C SER A 193 -4.35 2.28 34.22
N ASP A 194 -5.08 3.35 33.90
CA ASP A 194 -5.99 4.05 34.82
C ASP A 194 -7.46 3.58 34.74
N LEU A 195 -7.80 2.66 33.82
CA LEU A 195 -9.17 2.25 33.49
C LEU A 195 -9.40 0.76 33.77
N SER A 196 -9.26 0.36 35.04
CA SER A 196 -9.47 -1.02 35.51
C SER A 196 -10.84 -1.63 35.10
N SER A 197 -11.87 -0.81 34.92
CA SER A 197 -13.19 -1.26 34.46
C SER A 197 -13.21 -1.72 33.00
N LEU A 198 -12.22 -1.35 32.19
CA LEU A 198 -12.20 -1.60 30.76
C LEU A 198 -11.81 -3.05 30.41
N GLY A 199 -11.09 -3.74 31.28
CA GLY A 199 -10.63 -5.12 31.01
C GLY A 199 -11.79 -6.10 30.76
N SER A 200 -12.86 -6.03 31.57
CA SER A 200 -14.06 -6.86 31.37
C SER A 200 -14.80 -6.55 30.07
N PHE A 201 -14.83 -5.28 29.68
CA PHE A 201 -15.41 -4.84 28.41
C PHE A 201 -14.60 -5.34 27.22
N LEU A 202 -13.26 -5.18 27.26
CA LEU A 202 -12.37 -5.62 26.19
C LEU A 202 -12.46 -7.13 26.00
N SER A 203 -12.42 -7.90 27.10
CA SER A 203 -12.58 -9.35 27.03
C SER A 203 -13.91 -9.76 26.37
N GLY A 204 -15.01 -9.07 26.68
CA GLY A 204 -16.30 -9.34 26.05
C GLY A 204 -16.33 -8.99 24.55
N VAL A 205 -15.70 -7.88 24.17
CA VAL A 205 -15.57 -7.45 22.77
C VAL A 205 -14.71 -8.41 21.96
N GLU A 206 -13.60 -8.87 22.53
CA GLU A 206 -12.70 -9.85 21.91
C GLU A 206 -13.43 -11.19 21.70
N GLU A 207 -14.14 -11.67 22.73
CA GLU A 207 -14.94 -12.91 22.64
C GLU A 207 -16.06 -12.81 21.60
N SER A 208 -16.77 -11.68 21.53
CA SER A 208 -17.85 -11.48 20.56
C SER A 208 -17.35 -11.05 19.17
N SER A 209 -16.06 -10.74 19.03
CA SER A 209 -15.46 -10.13 17.83
C SER A 209 -16.23 -8.89 17.32
N ASP A 210 -16.82 -8.09 18.24
CA ASP A 210 -17.63 -6.92 17.90
C ASP A 210 -16.77 -5.66 17.77
N LEU A 211 -16.11 -5.55 16.62
CA LEU A 211 -15.28 -4.40 16.27
C LEU A 211 -16.07 -3.08 16.25
N LEU A 212 -17.36 -3.14 15.91
CA LEU A 212 -18.20 -1.94 15.85
C LEU A 212 -18.49 -1.40 17.25
N LEU A 213 -18.79 -2.29 18.20
CA LEU A 213 -18.95 -1.93 19.61
C LEU A 213 -17.68 -1.29 20.16
N LEU A 214 -16.50 -1.84 19.85
CA LEU A 214 -15.22 -1.24 20.25
C LEU A 214 -15.11 0.21 19.82
N PHE A 215 -15.24 0.50 18.52
CA PHE A 215 -15.07 1.85 17.99
C PHE A 215 -16.16 2.83 18.46
N ARG A 216 -17.39 2.35 18.68
CA ARG A 216 -18.46 3.17 19.29
C ARG A 216 -18.13 3.56 20.72
N THR A 217 -17.58 2.64 21.51
CA THR A 217 -17.15 2.91 22.88
C THR A 217 -15.97 3.89 22.90
N LEU A 218 -14.98 3.71 22.02
CA LEU A 218 -13.84 4.63 21.90
C LEU A 218 -14.28 6.06 21.54
N ARG A 219 -15.20 6.20 20.58
CA ARG A 219 -15.78 7.51 20.23
C ARG A 219 -16.47 8.15 21.43
N THR A 220 -17.32 7.38 22.11
CA THR A 220 -18.04 7.86 23.30
C THR A 220 -17.07 8.30 24.40
N PHE A 221 -15.99 7.54 24.61
CA PHE A 221 -14.92 7.92 25.53
C PHE A 221 -14.28 9.26 25.14
N SER A 222 -13.95 9.43 23.86
CA SER A 222 -13.37 10.68 23.34
C SER A 222 -14.29 11.88 23.58
N ASP A 223 -15.59 11.74 23.26
CA ASP A 223 -16.60 12.78 23.49
C ASP A 223 -16.68 13.18 24.98
N ARG A 224 -16.62 12.20 25.89
CA ARG A 224 -16.63 12.46 27.34
C ARG A 224 -15.36 13.15 27.84
N CYS A 225 -14.21 12.82 27.28
CA CYS A 225 -12.95 13.51 27.59
C CYS A 225 -13.03 14.99 27.17
N ASP A 226 -13.59 15.27 26.00
CA ASP A 226 -13.79 16.62 25.50
C ASP A 226 -14.79 17.43 26.35
N ASP A 227 -15.91 16.83 26.73
CA ASP A 227 -16.87 17.43 27.66
C ASP A 227 -16.20 17.80 28.98
N ARG A 228 -15.49 16.86 29.59
CA ARG A 228 -14.79 17.08 30.87
C ARG A 228 -13.76 18.20 30.76
N ARG A 229 -12.98 18.22 29.67
CA ARG A 229 -11.99 19.27 29.39
C ARG A 229 -12.65 20.64 29.28
N ARG A 230 -13.72 20.76 28.49
CA ARG A 230 -14.47 22.02 28.33
C ARG A 230 -15.06 22.51 29.65
N THR A 231 -15.69 21.61 30.42
CA THR A 231 -16.25 21.93 31.73
C THR A 231 -15.16 22.42 32.69
N PHE A 232 -14.01 21.75 32.72
CA PHE A 232 -12.90 22.13 33.60
C PHE A 232 -12.30 23.49 33.22
N CYS A 233 -12.07 23.76 31.93
CA CYS A 233 -11.62 25.07 31.45
C CYS A 233 -12.60 26.19 31.85
N HIS A 234 -13.91 25.96 31.65
CA HIS A 234 -14.92 26.93 32.05
C HIS A 234 -14.85 27.26 33.55
N PHE A 235 -14.65 26.25 34.40
CA PHE A 235 -14.47 26.47 35.83
C PHE A 235 -13.18 27.24 36.15
N GLN A 236 -12.06 26.91 35.52
CA GLN A 236 -10.80 27.65 35.72
C GLN A 236 -10.93 29.13 35.34
N ASP A 237 -11.55 29.44 34.21
CA ASP A 237 -11.77 30.82 33.75
C ASP A 237 -12.70 31.58 34.70
N SER A 238 -13.76 30.91 35.20
CA SER A 238 -14.67 31.49 36.18
C SER A 238 -14.00 31.80 37.52
N VAL A 239 -13.15 30.90 38.02
CA VAL A 239 -12.44 31.09 39.29
C VAL A 239 -11.35 32.16 39.15
N SER A 240 -10.61 32.14 38.04
CA SER A 240 -9.57 33.13 37.76
C SER A 240 -10.14 34.54 37.62
N SER A 241 -11.31 34.68 36.97
CA SER A 241 -12.02 35.96 36.83
C SER A 241 -12.66 36.47 38.13
N ILE A 242 -13.09 35.57 39.02
CA ILE A 242 -13.54 35.93 40.38
C ILE A 242 -12.36 36.47 41.20
N GLN A 243 -11.19 35.82 41.10
CA GLN A 243 -9.99 36.21 41.84
C GLN A 243 -9.42 37.56 41.37
N THR A 244 -9.62 37.93 40.09
CA THR A 244 -9.32 39.30 39.60
C THR A 244 -10.36 40.34 40.04
N ARG A 245 -11.62 39.95 40.25
CA ARG A 245 -12.68 40.86 40.73
C ARG A 245 -12.70 41.05 42.25
N SER A 246 -12.09 40.16 43.02
CA SER A 246 -12.00 40.26 44.50
C SER A 246 -10.75 40.97 45.01
N GLY A 247 -10.03 41.71 44.15
CA GLY A 247 -8.89 42.56 44.53
C GLY A 247 -9.25 43.79 45.38
N THR A 248 -10.31 43.73 46.18
CA THR A 248 -10.69 44.79 47.13
C THR A 248 -11.31 44.17 48.38
N TRP A 249 -10.54 43.31 49.06
CA TRP A 249 -10.74 43.15 50.50
C TRP A 249 -9.94 44.24 51.19
N VAL A 250 -10.64 45.36 51.40
CA VAL A 250 -10.26 46.43 52.31
C VAL A 250 -9.97 45.81 53.67
N GLU A 251 -8.72 45.89 54.14
CA GLU A 251 -8.38 45.69 55.55
C GLU A 251 -9.18 46.70 56.38
N PHE A 252 -10.19 46.22 57.08
CA PHE A 252 -10.87 46.95 58.14
C PHE A 252 -11.10 46.03 59.34
N ALA A 253 -10.65 46.52 60.50
CA ALA A 253 -10.70 45.94 61.85
C ALA A 253 -9.70 44.80 62.12
N GLY A 254 -8.76 44.87 63.07
CA GLY A 254 -8.71 45.68 64.29
C GLY A 254 -8.78 44.79 65.53
N GLY A 255 -7.63 44.56 66.18
CA GLY A 255 -7.50 44.48 67.64
C GLY A 255 -7.89 43.19 68.40
N ARG A 256 -6.86 42.45 68.83
CA ARG A 256 -6.58 41.81 70.15
C ARG A 256 -5.74 40.55 69.88
N THR A 257 -4.55 40.37 70.45
CA THR A 257 -4.11 40.60 71.83
C THR A 257 -2.78 41.32 71.94
#